data_AF-A0A257M3G3-F1
#
_entry.id   AF-A0A257M3G3-F1
#
_cell.length_a   1.000
_cell.length_b   1.000
_cell.length_c   1.000
_cell.angle_alpha   90.00
_cell.angle_beta   90.00
_cell.angle_gamma   90.00
#
_symmetry.space_group_name_H-M   'P 1'
#
loop_
_entity.id
_entity.type
_entity.pdbx_description
1 polymer ?
#
loop_
_entity_poly.entity_id
_entity_poly.type
_entity_poly.pdbx_seq_one_letter_code
_entity_poly.pdbx_strand_id
1 'polypeptide(L)'
;MSALVFATSAKVIAADKDPAGGGKKLLIYVLAGQSNMQGHAEVSTLAYLPKPAYLPTKEEWALLTAGLNREIKLKSEASISEALLKDPANAKLPKKEFGELLQKSLAEEVEKVRNERYEVFRKRQADPARVARDKELSAIFTPSLTDQKVLETAASAKPIKDAVQVATEWEKKLNLPVGKHTYIAAYGGVNRGAEPGIATGPLSTGYGARPTAFGPEYAFGMMLEKSLDQPVLIIKTAWGGKSLHYDFRPPSAGPYQPTTNEKEQVERWKARKALWDNYIAGGGTAAAMVQMDKDIKALENQKRSLQESIAKLPKDQQAPELAKVAAMSAKSKELRGKLVPPPGDMPKQDAAGFYWNEMIGFVRKVLADPKAFHPEYDPKAGFEVAGGLWFQGFNDQFDPEFYGNYSSNMVHFIQDLRKEVKQPKMPFVIGVLGTPAFPEEALTNNVAQAQRAAARAPELTGTVAAVESWPLTTPEVAIWRMKKDALQGKADAAELDRADLQWRMHGSNQGYHYDGSGRFFIRLGDECSAAMLKLMGRK
;
A
#
# COMPACT_ATOMS: atom_id res chain seq x y z
N MET A 1 -5.84 -16.85 20.60
CA MET A 1 -6.34 -15.46 20.58
C MET A 1 -7.75 -15.50 20.01
N SER A 2 -8.73 -15.11 20.82
CA SER A 2 -10.13 -15.49 20.69
C SER A 2 -10.80 -14.97 19.43
N ALA A 3 -11.43 -15.89 18.70
CA ALA A 3 -12.48 -15.60 17.74
C ALA A 3 -13.64 -14.91 18.46
N LEU A 4 -14.04 -13.75 17.96
CA LEU A 4 -15.15 -12.98 18.49
C LEU A 4 -16.45 -13.64 18.02
N VAL A 5 -17.00 -14.53 18.85
CA VAL A 5 -18.35 -15.08 18.68
C VAL A 5 -19.33 -14.04 19.20
N PHE A 6 -20.03 -13.34 18.29
CA PHE A 6 -21.20 -12.55 18.63
C PHE A 6 -22.46 -13.34 18.30
N ALA A 7 -23.33 -13.48 19.30
CA ALA A 7 -24.64 -14.10 19.18
C ALA A 7 -25.50 -13.39 18.12
N THR A 8 -25.99 -14.17 17.16
CA THR A 8 -26.88 -13.72 16.10
C THR A 8 -28.31 -13.62 16.60
N SER A 9 -28.83 -12.41 16.80
CA SER A 9 -30.27 -12.16 16.73
C SER A 9 -30.62 -11.81 15.29
N ALA A 10 -31.06 -12.83 14.54
CA ALA A 10 -31.52 -12.68 13.16
C ALA A 10 -32.89 -11.97 13.15
N LYS A 11 -32.90 -10.66 12.92
CA LYS A 11 -34.07 -10.01 12.32
C LYS A 11 -33.93 -10.16 10.80
N VAL A 12 -34.74 -11.05 10.23
CA VAL A 12 -34.94 -11.13 8.79
C VAL A 12 -35.64 -9.83 8.37
N ILE A 13 -34.89 -8.92 7.75
CA ILE A 13 -35.49 -7.79 7.04
C ILE A 13 -35.99 -8.35 5.71
N ALA A 14 -37.28 -8.15 5.45
CA ALA A 14 -37.92 -8.60 4.23
C ALA A 14 -37.20 -8.02 3.00
N ALA A 15 -36.98 -8.86 2.00
CA ALA A 15 -36.59 -8.40 0.67
C ALA A 15 -37.67 -7.42 0.17
N ASP A 16 -37.25 -6.21 -0.24
CA ASP A 16 -38.14 -5.26 -0.89
C ASP A 16 -38.82 -5.96 -2.07
N LYS A 17 -40.15 -6.02 -2.03
CA LYS A 17 -40.96 -6.57 -3.11
C LYS A 17 -40.89 -5.61 -4.30
N ASP A 18 -40.52 -6.17 -5.44
CA ASP A 18 -40.52 -5.51 -6.75
C ASP A 18 -41.89 -4.88 -7.06
N PRO A 19 -41.98 -3.58 -7.39
CA PRO A 19 -43.14 -3.06 -8.08
C PRO A 19 -43.16 -3.62 -9.50
N ALA A 20 -44.18 -4.41 -9.80
CA ALA A 20 -44.38 -5.07 -11.08
C ALA A 20 -44.12 -4.12 -12.28
N GLY A 21 -43.08 -4.42 -13.07
CA GLY A 21 -42.87 -3.83 -14.40
C GLY A 21 -41.76 -2.78 -14.57
N GLY A 22 -41.00 -2.42 -13.52
CA GLY A 22 -39.81 -1.56 -13.64
C GLY A 22 -38.50 -2.35 -13.57
N GLY A 23 -37.43 -1.92 -14.24
CA GLY A 23 -36.11 -2.54 -14.10
C GLY A 23 -35.58 -2.49 -12.66
N LYS A 24 -34.51 -3.25 -12.36
CA LYS A 24 -33.88 -3.22 -11.02
C LYS A 24 -33.12 -1.90 -10.81
N LYS A 25 -33.26 -1.32 -9.62
CA LYS A 25 -32.56 -0.09 -9.18
C LYS A 25 -31.04 -0.24 -9.28
N LEU A 26 -30.34 0.80 -9.75
CA LEU A 26 -28.87 0.84 -9.79
C LEU A 26 -28.27 1.05 -8.41
N LEU A 27 -27.34 0.19 -8.03
CA LEU A 27 -26.57 0.30 -6.79
C LEU A 27 -25.21 0.93 -7.08
N ILE A 28 -24.96 2.10 -6.49
CA ILE A 28 -23.73 2.87 -6.68
C ILE A 28 -22.84 2.74 -5.45
N TYR A 29 -21.55 2.44 -5.65
CA TYR A 29 -20.58 2.31 -4.56
C TYR A 29 -19.44 3.31 -4.73
N VAL A 30 -19.17 4.12 -3.69
CA VAL A 30 -18.08 5.11 -3.70
C VAL A 30 -16.83 4.52 -3.08
N LEU A 31 -15.81 4.28 -3.89
CA LEU A 31 -14.49 3.81 -3.47
C LEU A 31 -13.54 5.00 -3.44
N ALA A 32 -12.91 5.25 -2.29
CA ALA A 32 -12.00 6.37 -2.09
C ALA A 32 -10.71 5.95 -1.37
N GLY A 33 -9.60 6.64 -1.64
CA GLY A 33 -8.37 6.43 -0.88
C GLY A 33 -7.12 6.94 -1.57
N GLN A 34 -5.96 6.45 -1.12
CA GLN A 34 -4.68 6.79 -1.73
C GLN A 34 -4.19 5.71 -2.71
N SER A 35 -2.87 5.68 -2.99
CA SER A 35 -2.20 4.68 -3.85
C SER A 35 -2.61 3.21 -3.62
N ASN A 36 -2.92 2.82 -2.38
CA ASN A 36 -3.46 1.47 -2.11
C ASN A 36 -4.83 1.25 -2.77
N MET A 37 -5.76 2.19 -2.69
CA MET A 37 -7.03 2.15 -3.44
C MET A 37 -6.81 2.37 -4.95
N GLN A 38 -5.82 3.20 -5.32
CA GLN A 38 -5.46 3.42 -6.73
C GLN A 38 -5.17 2.09 -7.42
N GLY A 39 -4.51 1.14 -6.73
CA GLY A 39 -4.31 -0.21 -7.24
C GLY A 39 -3.04 -0.30 -8.08
N HIS A 40 -2.07 -1.04 -7.56
CA HIS A 40 -0.76 -1.21 -8.19
C HIS A 40 -0.44 -2.66 -8.55
N ALA A 41 -1.40 -3.57 -8.44
CA ALA A 41 -1.20 -4.94 -8.89
C ALA A 41 -1.31 -5.02 -10.40
N GLU A 42 -0.23 -5.39 -11.06
CA GLU A 42 -0.26 -5.75 -12.48
C GLU A 42 -1.05 -7.04 -12.69
N VAL A 43 -1.78 -7.13 -13.79
CA VAL A 43 -2.51 -8.32 -14.23
C VAL A 43 -1.65 -9.60 -14.17
N SER A 44 -0.36 -9.52 -14.52
CA SER A 44 0.56 -10.67 -14.48
C SER A 44 0.69 -11.29 -13.08
N THR A 45 0.48 -10.51 -12.02
CA THR A 45 0.58 -10.99 -10.63
C THR A 45 -0.61 -11.86 -10.20
N LEU A 46 -1.68 -11.90 -11.01
CA LEU A 46 -2.76 -12.88 -10.83
C LEU A 46 -2.28 -14.32 -11.06
N ALA A 47 -1.18 -14.53 -11.78
CA ALA A 47 -0.56 -15.84 -11.94
C ALA A 47 -0.20 -16.49 -10.59
N TYR A 48 0.00 -15.67 -9.55
CA TYR A 48 0.27 -16.19 -8.21
C TYR A 48 -1.00 -16.67 -7.50
N LEU A 49 -2.18 -16.13 -7.79
CA LEU A 49 -3.43 -16.46 -7.11
C LEU A 49 -3.76 -17.98 -7.06
N PRO A 50 -3.63 -18.77 -8.15
CA PRO A 50 -3.92 -20.20 -8.13
C PRO A 50 -2.80 -21.07 -7.54
N LYS A 51 -1.61 -20.52 -7.29
CA LYS A 51 -0.47 -21.31 -6.79
C LYS A 51 -0.65 -21.65 -5.31
N PRO A 52 -0.06 -22.71 -4.77
CA PRO A 52 0.05 -22.82 -3.32
C PRO A 52 0.75 -21.59 -2.72
N ALA A 53 0.39 -21.24 -1.48
CA ALA A 53 1.15 -20.24 -0.74
C ALA A 53 2.62 -20.71 -0.60
N TYR A 54 3.57 -19.82 -0.89
CA TYR A 54 4.98 -20.17 -0.82
C TYR A 54 5.44 -20.13 0.63
N LEU A 55 6.07 -21.21 1.10
CA LEU A 55 6.69 -21.30 2.41
C LEU A 55 8.20 -21.05 2.27
N PRO A 56 8.72 -19.92 2.78
CA PRO A 56 10.14 -19.60 2.70
C PRO A 56 11.01 -20.61 3.44
N THR A 57 12.23 -20.87 2.94
CA THR A 57 13.25 -21.56 3.76
C THR A 57 13.65 -20.71 4.97
N LYS A 58 14.39 -21.29 5.92
CA LYS A 58 14.90 -20.54 7.08
C LYS A 58 15.78 -19.36 6.64
N GLU A 59 16.60 -19.56 5.62
CA GLU A 59 17.51 -18.56 5.06
C GLU A 59 16.71 -17.45 4.37
N GLU A 60 15.70 -17.81 3.55
CA GLU A 60 14.81 -16.84 2.92
C GLU A 60 13.98 -16.05 3.94
N TRP A 61 13.54 -16.72 5.01
CA TRP A 61 12.83 -16.06 6.10
C TRP A 61 13.71 -15.10 6.89
N ALA A 62 14.96 -15.48 7.17
CA ALA A 62 15.94 -14.60 7.79
C ALA A 62 16.21 -13.36 6.93
N LEU A 63 16.25 -13.52 5.61
CA LEU A 63 16.37 -12.42 4.66
C LEU A 63 15.14 -11.50 4.68
N LEU A 64 13.92 -12.04 4.65
CA LEU A 64 12.68 -11.26 4.76
C LEU A 64 12.59 -10.49 6.08
N THR A 65 13.14 -11.05 7.15
CA THR A 65 13.09 -10.48 8.51
C THR A 65 14.40 -9.81 8.91
N ALA A 66 15.27 -9.46 7.96
CA ALA A 66 16.58 -8.87 8.26
C ALA A 66 16.51 -7.58 9.09
N GLY A 67 15.42 -6.82 8.93
CA GLY A 67 15.14 -5.60 9.71
C GLY A 67 14.87 -5.83 11.20
N LEU A 68 14.57 -7.07 11.61
CA LEU A 68 14.20 -7.41 12.99
C LEU A 68 15.33 -7.11 13.99
N ASN A 69 16.59 -7.24 13.57
CA ASN A 69 17.74 -6.90 14.41
C ASN A 69 17.67 -5.46 14.94
N ARG A 70 17.36 -4.49 14.05
CA ARG A 70 17.24 -3.08 14.41
C ARG A 70 16.00 -2.85 15.26
N GLU A 71 14.89 -3.52 14.92
CA GLU A 71 13.64 -3.41 15.66
C GLU A 71 13.79 -3.87 17.12
N ILE A 72 14.30 -5.08 17.34
CA ILE A 72 14.51 -5.66 18.67
C ILE A 72 15.50 -4.82 19.46
N LYS A 73 16.58 -4.36 18.83
CA LYS A 73 17.51 -3.45 19.48
C LYS A 73 16.82 -2.18 20.00
N LEU A 74 16.04 -1.50 19.16
CA LEU A 74 15.35 -0.26 19.54
C LEU A 74 14.29 -0.47 20.63
N LYS A 75 13.60 -1.62 20.63
CA LYS A 75 12.49 -1.88 21.55
C LYS A 75 12.92 -2.55 22.86
N SER A 76 13.97 -3.36 22.83
CA SER A 76 14.26 -4.33 23.90
C SER A 76 15.67 -4.21 24.48
N GLU A 77 16.59 -3.42 23.90
CA GLU A 77 17.96 -3.31 24.44
C GLU A 77 17.98 -2.82 25.89
N ALA A 78 17.19 -1.79 26.21
CA ALA A 78 17.12 -1.26 27.58
C ALA A 78 16.58 -2.31 28.56
N SER A 79 15.46 -2.97 28.24
CA SER A 79 14.84 -3.95 29.13
C SER A 79 15.67 -5.24 29.28
N ILE A 80 16.34 -5.70 28.22
CA ILE A 80 17.25 -6.84 28.26
C ILE A 80 18.49 -6.48 29.08
N SER A 81 19.06 -5.29 28.89
CA SER A 81 20.20 -4.83 29.69
C SER A 81 19.84 -4.77 31.18
N GLU A 82 18.68 -4.19 31.52
CA GLU A 82 18.18 -4.16 32.89
C GLU A 82 17.97 -5.56 33.47
N ALA A 83 17.43 -6.50 32.69
CA ALA A 83 17.22 -7.88 33.11
C ALA A 83 18.55 -8.60 33.38
N LEU A 84 19.56 -8.44 32.50
CA LEU A 84 20.88 -9.04 32.67
C LEU A 84 21.60 -8.51 33.91
N LEU A 85 21.46 -7.22 34.22
CA LEU A 85 22.07 -6.58 35.38
C LEU A 85 21.45 -7.01 36.72
N LYS A 86 20.31 -7.73 36.73
CA LYS A 86 19.75 -8.32 37.95
C LYS A 86 20.61 -9.47 38.49
N ASP A 87 21.41 -10.10 37.65
CA ASP A 87 22.38 -11.10 38.08
C ASP A 87 23.65 -10.40 38.61
N PRO A 88 24.01 -10.56 39.89
CA PRO A 88 25.22 -9.96 40.46
C PRO A 88 26.52 -10.38 39.78
N ALA A 89 26.55 -11.54 39.11
CA ALA A 89 27.71 -11.97 38.33
C ALA A 89 27.89 -11.10 37.07
N ASN A 90 26.79 -10.78 36.38
CA ASN A 90 26.82 -9.93 35.18
C ASN A 90 27.18 -8.48 35.51
N ALA A 91 26.72 -7.97 36.65
CA ALA A 91 27.02 -6.61 37.10
C ALA A 91 28.52 -6.38 37.40
N LYS A 92 29.30 -7.46 37.60
CA LYS A 92 30.75 -7.42 37.83
C LYS A 92 31.57 -7.61 36.56
N LEU A 93 30.95 -7.93 35.43
CA LEU A 93 31.66 -8.15 34.18
C LEU A 93 32.32 -6.86 33.68
N PRO A 94 33.53 -6.95 33.08
CA PRO A 94 34.09 -5.85 32.32
C PRO A 94 33.12 -5.37 31.23
N LYS A 95 33.12 -4.06 30.94
CA LYS A 95 32.21 -3.44 29.97
C LYS A 95 32.15 -4.16 28.62
N LYS A 96 33.30 -4.66 28.14
CA LYS A 96 33.40 -5.41 26.88
C LYS A 96 32.64 -6.73 26.96
N GLU A 97 32.85 -7.51 28.02
CA GLU A 97 32.22 -8.81 28.23
C GLU A 97 30.71 -8.67 28.47
N PHE A 98 30.28 -7.66 29.23
CA PHE A 98 28.85 -7.36 29.37
C PHE A 98 28.24 -6.94 28.03
N GLY A 99 28.96 -6.15 27.23
CA GLY A 99 28.52 -5.78 25.88
C GLY A 99 28.35 -7.00 24.96
N GLU A 100 29.27 -7.96 25.00
CA GLU A 100 29.17 -9.22 24.26
C GLU A 100 27.99 -10.08 24.73
N LEU A 101 27.75 -10.15 26.04
CA LEU A 101 26.58 -10.83 26.63
C LEU A 101 25.27 -10.18 26.16
N LEU A 102 25.16 -8.85 26.23
CA LEU A 102 23.99 -8.12 25.76
C LEU A 102 23.73 -8.35 24.27
N GLN A 103 24.78 -8.32 23.44
CA GLN A 103 24.64 -8.61 22.00
C GLN A 103 24.16 -10.06 21.76
N LYS A 104 24.67 -11.02 22.52
CA LYS A 104 24.21 -12.41 22.45
C LYS A 104 22.73 -12.55 22.83
N SER A 105 22.31 -11.95 23.93
CA SER A 105 20.90 -11.99 24.36
C SER A 105 19.96 -11.27 23.39
N LEU A 106 20.40 -10.16 22.78
CA LEU A 106 19.66 -9.51 21.70
C LEU A 106 19.51 -10.41 20.48
N ALA A 107 20.57 -11.13 20.08
CA ALA A 107 20.51 -12.07 18.96
C ALA A 107 19.58 -13.26 19.25
N GLU A 108 19.59 -13.78 20.48
CA GLU A 108 18.67 -14.84 20.93
C GLU A 108 17.20 -14.37 20.86
N GLU A 109 16.90 -13.14 21.31
CA GLU A 109 15.55 -12.57 21.21
C GLU A 109 15.13 -12.36 19.74
N VAL A 110 16.05 -11.93 18.88
CA VAL A 110 15.79 -11.83 17.42
C VAL A 110 15.41 -13.18 16.83
N GLU A 111 16.16 -14.25 17.11
CA GLU A 111 15.86 -15.58 16.57
C GLU A 111 14.54 -16.12 17.12
N LYS A 112 14.25 -15.90 18.41
CA LYS A 112 12.99 -16.27 19.03
C LYS A 112 11.81 -15.60 18.32
N VAL A 113 11.81 -14.27 18.20
CA VAL A 113 10.73 -13.52 17.54
C VAL A 113 10.62 -13.89 16.06
N ARG A 114 11.75 -14.12 15.37
CA ARG A 114 11.76 -14.57 13.97
C ARG A 114 11.04 -15.91 13.81
N ASN A 115 11.32 -16.87 14.68
CA ASN A 115 10.71 -18.20 14.66
C ASN A 115 9.22 -18.13 15.00
N GLU A 116 8.83 -17.32 15.97
CA GLU A 116 7.42 -17.08 16.31
C GLU A 116 6.65 -16.49 15.11
N ARG A 117 7.21 -15.47 14.45
CA ARG A 117 6.62 -14.88 13.23
C ARG A 117 6.54 -15.90 12.09
N TYR A 118 7.54 -16.76 11.92
CA TYR A 118 7.52 -17.82 10.91
C TYR A 118 6.37 -18.80 11.17
N GLU A 119 6.17 -19.23 12.41
CA GLU A 119 5.10 -20.16 12.76
C GLU A 119 3.70 -19.55 12.57
N VAL A 120 3.53 -18.27 12.92
CA VAL A 120 2.29 -17.53 12.63
C VAL A 120 2.04 -17.47 11.12
N PHE A 121 3.05 -17.10 10.35
CA PHE A 121 2.97 -17.05 8.89
C PHE A 121 2.63 -18.42 8.29
N ARG A 122 3.36 -19.46 8.68
CA ARG A 122 3.20 -20.84 8.19
C ARG A 122 1.80 -21.37 8.48
N LYS A 123 1.30 -21.19 9.71
CA LYS A 123 -0.07 -21.59 10.09
C LYS A 123 -1.12 -20.84 9.27
N ARG A 124 -0.94 -19.54 9.07
CA ARG A 124 -1.83 -18.72 8.23
C ARG A 124 -1.88 -19.21 6.79
N GLN A 125 -0.74 -19.58 6.20
CA GLN A 125 -0.69 -20.08 4.81
C GLN A 125 -1.29 -21.49 4.67
N ALA A 126 -1.20 -22.31 5.72
CA ALA A 126 -1.77 -23.65 5.75
C ALA A 126 -3.24 -23.69 6.20
N ASP A 127 -3.87 -22.55 6.50
CA ASP A 127 -5.25 -22.47 6.94
C ASP A 127 -6.20 -23.05 5.87
N PRO A 128 -6.97 -24.12 6.16
CA PRO A 128 -7.82 -24.76 5.17
C PRO A 128 -8.91 -23.85 4.59
N ALA A 129 -9.45 -22.92 5.39
CA ALA A 129 -10.47 -21.98 4.92
C ALA A 129 -9.88 -20.96 3.94
N ARG A 130 -8.67 -20.46 4.22
CA ARG A 130 -7.93 -19.59 3.30
C ARG A 130 -7.60 -20.31 2.00
N VAL A 131 -7.10 -21.54 2.05
CA VAL A 131 -6.75 -22.34 0.87
C VAL A 131 -8.00 -22.63 0.02
N ALA A 132 -9.11 -23.00 0.66
CA ALA A 132 -10.38 -23.20 -0.02
C ALA A 132 -10.85 -21.90 -0.69
N ARG A 133 -10.77 -20.77 0.01
CA ARG A 133 -11.19 -19.48 -0.54
C ARG A 133 -10.32 -19.01 -1.69
N ASP A 134 -9.00 -19.19 -1.62
CA ASP A 134 -8.09 -18.91 -2.74
C ASP A 134 -8.44 -19.74 -3.98
N LYS A 135 -8.81 -21.01 -3.80
CA LYS A 135 -9.24 -21.87 -4.90
C LYS A 135 -10.52 -21.35 -5.56
N GLU A 136 -11.49 -20.90 -4.78
CA GLU A 136 -12.72 -20.29 -5.29
C GLU A 136 -12.44 -18.98 -6.03
N LEU A 137 -11.63 -18.11 -5.45
CA LEU A 137 -11.21 -16.85 -6.09
C LEU A 137 -10.42 -17.11 -7.37
N SER A 138 -9.57 -18.13 -7.39
CA SER A 138 -8.82 -18.54 -8.60
C SER A 138 -9.75 -18.99 -9.72
N ALA A 139 -10.83 -19.72 -9.39
CA ALA A 139 -11.81 -20.14 -10.38
C ALA A 139 -12.60 -18.95 -10.96
N ILE A 140 -12.73 -17.84 -10.23
CA ILE A 140 -13.41 -16.63 -10.68
C ILE A 140 -12.47 -15.75 -11.50
N PHE A 141 -11.30 -15.41 -10.96
CA PHE A 141 -10.43 -14.36 -11.49
C PHE A 141 -9.35 -14.88 -12.43
N THR A 142 -9.04 -16.17 -12.37
CA THR A 142 -7.99 -16.80 -13.18
C THR A 142 -8.45 -18.08 -13.90
N PRO A 143 -9.70 -18.17 -14.42
CA PRO A 143 -10.26 -19.44 -14.91
C PRO A 143 -9.48 -20.05 -16.08
N SER A 144 -8.74 -19.23 -16.82
CA SER A 144 -7.93 -19.66 -17.96
C SER A 144 -6.48 -19.18 -17.92
N LEU A 145 -6.05 -18.67 -16.75
CA LEU A 145 -4.71 -18.11 -16.58
C LEU A 145 -3.72 -19.23 -16.28
N THR A 146 -2.68 -19.35 -17.09
CA THR A 146 -1.54 -20.25 -16.84
C THR A 146 -0.25 -19.44 -16.86
N ASP A 147 0.81 -19.95 -16.21
CA ASP A 147 2.14 -19.33 -16.27
C ASP A 147 2.60 -19.14 -17.72
N GLN A 148 2.44 -20.17 -18.56
CA GLN A 148 2.77 -20.10 -19.99
C GLN A 148 2.02 -18.96 -20.70
N LYS A 149 0.71 -18.83 -20.47
CA LYS A 149 -0.10 -17.79 -21.12
C LYS A 149 0.30 -16.39 -20.67
N VAL A 150 0.68 -16.22 -19.40
CA VAL A 150 1.22 -14.95 -18.89
C VAL A 150 2.56 -14.63 -19.54
N LEU A 151 3.45 -15.62 -19.68
CA LEU A 151 4.73 -15.45 -20.35
C LEU A 151 4.58 -15.10 -21.83
N GLU A 152 3.73 -15.82 -22.57
CA GLU A 152 3.41 -15.54 -23.97
C GLU A 152 2.81 -14.14 -24.16
N THR A 153 1.89 -13.77 -23.27
CA THR A 153 1.24 -12.45 -23.28
C THR A 153 2.26 -11.35 -22.98
N ALA A 154 3.13 -11.53 -21.99
CA ALA A 154 4.21 -10.61 -21.65
C ALA A 154 5.23 -10.46 -22.79
N ALA A 155 5.59 -11.54 -23.48
CA ALA A 155 6.47 -11.52 -24.64
C ALA A 155 5.82 -10.74 -25.80
N SER A 156 4.52 -10.96 -26.04
CA SER A 156 3.78 -10.30 -27.13
C SER A 156 3.58 -8.79 -26.94
N ALA A 157 3.81 -8.26 -25.73
CA ALA A 157 3.76 -6.82 -25.45
C ALA A 157 5.03 -6.08 -25.85
N LYS A 158 6.17 -6.77 -25.97
CA LYS A 158 7.47 -6.14 -26.25
C LYS A 158 7.48 -5.20 -27.48
N PRO A 159 6.75 -5.45 -28.59
CA PRO A 159 6.70 -4.51 -29.72
C PRO A 159 5.66 -3.39 -29.55
N ILE A 160 4.71 -3.50 -28.61
CA ILE A 160 3.64 -2.52 -28.41
C ILE A 160 4.13 -1.45 -27.41
N LYS A 161 4.28 -0.20 -27.89
CA LYS A 161 4.74 0.92 -27.05
C LYS A 161 3.61 1.61 -26.28
N ASP A 162 2.37 1.49 -26.76
CA ASP A 162 1.20 2.08 -26.13
C ASP A 162 0.68 1.19 -25.00
N ALA A 163 0.71 1.71 -23.78
CA ALA A 163 0.37 0.94 -22.59
C ALA A 163 -1.14 0.60 -22.50
N VAL A 164 -2.02 1.43 -23.08
CA VAL A 164 -3.47 1.17 -23.13
C VAL A 164 -3.78 0.05 -24.12
N GLN A 165 -3.09 0.04 -25.26
CA GLN A 165 -3.16 -1.04 -26.24
C GLN A 165 -2.63 -2.36 -25.65
N VAL A 166 -1.49 -2.33 -24.92
CA VAL A 166 -0.97 -3.51 -24.21
C VAL A 166 -2.01 -4.07 -23.26
N ALA A 167 -2.61 -3.23 -22.42
CA ALA A 167 -3.61 -3.66 -21.46
C ALA A 167 -4.83 -4.31 -22.12
N THR A 168 -5.36 -3.68 -23.17
CA THR A 168 -6.51 -4.19 -23.92
C THR A 168 -6.21 -5.56 -24.53
N GLU A 169 -5.01 -5.74 -25.10
CA GLU A 169 -4.60 -7.02 -25.67
C GLU A 169 -4.35 -8.09 -24.60
N TRP A 170 -3.83 -7.70 -23.44
CA TRP A 170 -3.64 -8.61 -22.31
C TRP A 170 -4.96 -9.10 -21.73
N GLU A 171 -5.92 -8.21 -21.51
CA GLU A 171 -7.26 -8.58 -21.03
C GLU A 171 -7.92 -9.61 -21.95
N LYS A 172 -7.87 -9.38 -23.26
CA LYS A 172 -8.37 -10.33 -24.27
C LYS A 172 -7.63 -11.67 -24.23
N LYS A 173 -6.29 -11.66 -24.25
CA LYS A 173 -5.48 -12.89 -24.27
C LYS A 173 -5.64 -13.70 -23.00
N LEU A 174 -5.71 -13.04 -21.85
CA LEU A 174 -5.81 -13.72 -20.56
C LEU A 174 -7.24 -14.14 -20.21
N ASN A 175 -8.24 -13.65 -20.95
CA ASN A 175 -9.66 -13.95 -20.77
C ASN A 175 -10.06 -13.74 -19.30
N LEU A 176 -9.68 -12.57 -18.77
CA LEU A 176 -10.02 -12.13 -17.43
C LEU A 176 -11.51 -11.79 -17.36
N PRO A 177 -12.18 -12.00 -16.22
CA PRO A 177 -13.58 -11.67 -16.12
C PRO A 177 -13.82 -10.16 -16.30
N VAL A 178 -14.88 -9.84 -17.02
CA VAL A 178 -15.39 -8.49 -17.21
C VAL A 178 -16.80 -8.46 -16.62
N GLY A 179 -17.11 -7.39 -15.89
CA GLY A 179 -18.43 -7.20 -15.28
C GLY A 179 -19.51 -7.18 -16.35
N LYS A 180 -20.55 -7.99 -16.15
CA LYS A 180 -21.70 -8.10 -17.05
C LYS A 180 -22.75 -7.04 -16.77
N HIS A 181 -22.92 -6.69 -15.50
CA HIS A 181 -23.83 -5.63 -15.06
C HIS A 181 -23.18 -4.77 -13.97
N THR A 182 -21.84 -4.76 -13.95
CA THR A 182 -21.03 -3.91 -13.09
C THR A 182 -20.15 -3.01 -13.94
N TYR A 183 -20.35 -1.71 -13.80
CA TYR A 183 -19.57 -0.68 -14.46
C TYR A 183 -18.74 0.10 -13.43
N ILE A 184 -17.74 0.82 -13.90
CA ILE A 184 -16.89 1.69 -13.07
C ILE A 184 -16.66 3.02 -13.76
N ALA A 185 -16.68 4.08 -12.95
CA ALA A 185 -16.18 5.41 -13.27
C ALA A 185 -15.05 5.73 -12.30
N ALA A 186 -13.82 5.83 -12.79
CA ALA A 186 -12.64 6.08 -12.01
C ALA A 186 -12.09 7.49 -12.28
N TYR A 187 -11.68 8.18 -11.22
CA TYR A 187 -11.05 9.50 -11.26
C TYR A 187 -9.78 9.56 -10.40
N GLY A 188 -8.77 10.27 -10.89
CA GLY A 188 -7.54 10.58 -10.19
C GLY A 188 -6.32 9.89 -10.78
N GLY A 189 -5.70 9.00 -10.01
CA GLY A 189 -4.49 8.26 -10.42
C GLY A 189 -4.73 7.14 -11.43
N VAL A 190 -5.88 7.09 -12.10
CA VAL A 190 -6.16 6.05 -13.11
C VAL A 190 -5.51 6.40 -14.44
N ASN A 191 -4.99 5.39 -15.12
CA ASN A 191 -4.31 5.56 -16.41
C ASN A 191 -4.91 4.63 -17.46
N ARG A 192 -6.19 4.85 -17.79
CA ARG A 192 -6.95 4.06 -18.78
C ARG A 192 -7.98 4.95 -19.48
N GLY A 193 -7.52 5.85 -20.35
CA GLY A 193 -8.42 6.77 -21.04
C GLY A 193 -7.70 7.75 -21.96
N ALA A 194 -8.48 8.44 -22.79
CA ALA A 194 -7.99 9.53 -23.64
C ALA A 194 -7.67 10.80 -22.82
N GLU A 195 -8.38 11.00 -21.70
CA GLU A 195 -8.11 12.07 -20.74
C GLU A 195 -7.30 11.51 -19.56
N PRO A 196 -6.12 12.07 -19.24
CA PRO A 196 -5.37 11.69 -18.06
C PRO A 196 -6.23 11.84 -16.80
N GLY A 197 -6.36 10.74 -16.06
CA GLY A 197 -7.01 10.72 -14.76
C GLY A 197 -8.51 10.43 -14.75
N ILE A 198 -9.20 10.22 -15.87
CA ILE A 198 -10.57 9.67 -15.90
C ILE A 198 -10.59 8.38 -16.74
N ALA A 199 -11.28 7.35 -16.23
CA ALA A 199 -11.50 6.10 -16.94
C ALA A 199 -12.89 5.54 -16.65
N THR A 200 -13.62 5.07 -17.66
CA THR A 200 -14.98 4.53 -17.48
C THR A 200 -15.22 3.31 -18.36
N GLY A 201 -16.16 2.45 -17.96
CA GLY A 201 -16.58 1.28 -18.74
C GLY A 201 -17.02 0.10 -17.87
N PRO A 202 -17.24 -1.09 -18.46
CA PRO A 202 -17.45 -2.32 -17.71
C PRO A 202 -16.30 -2.54 -16.72
N LEU A 203 -16.61 -3.08 -15.55
CA LEU A 203 -15.59 -3.38 -14.54
C LEU A 203 -14.66 -4.47 -15.07
N SER A 204 -13.36 -4.20 -15.03
CA SER A 204 -12.31 -5.15 -15.38
C SER A 204 -11.02 -4.73 -14.67
N THR A 205 -9.89 -5.33 -15.03
CA THR A 205 -8.57 -4.78 -14.68
C THR A 205 -8.31 -3.45 -15.39
N GLY A 206 -7.18 -2.80 -15.15
CA GLY A 206 -6.78 -1.59 -15.87
C GLY A 206 -7.34 -0.27 -15.32
N TYR A 207 -8.24 -0.31 -14.35
CA TYR A 207 -8.63 0.89 -13.58
C TYR A 207 -7.65 1.20 -12.44
N GLY A 208 -6.42 0.69 -12.52
CA GLY A 208 -5.34 0.90 -11.59
C GLY A 208 -4.44 2.09 -11.91
N ALA A 209 -3.29 2.16 -11.23
CA ALA A 209 -2.25 3.19 -11.42
C ALA A 209 -1.57 3.14 -12.80
N ARG A 210 -1.76 2.05 -13.54
CA ARG A 210 -1.24 1.79 -14.88
C ARG A 210 -2.35 1.11 -15.67
N PRO A 211 -2.31 1.16 -17.02
CA PRO A 211 -3.35 0.55 -17.84
C PRO A 211 -3.53 -0.96 -17.61
N THR A 212 -2.48 -1.66 -17.15
CA THR A 212 -2.48 -3.10 -16.83
C THR A 212 -2.64 -3.39 -15.33
N ALA A 213 -2.82 -2.37 -14.50
CA ALA A 213 -2.92 -2.52 -13.06
C ALA A 213 -4.37 -2.50 -12.58
N PHE A 214 -4.60 -3.10 -11.41
CA PHE A 214 -5.88 -3.07 -10.70
C PHE A 214 -5.63 -2.94 -9.20
N GLY A 215 -6.68 -2.57 -8.48
CA GLY A 215 -6.72 -2.52 -7.02
C GLY A 215 -7.85 -3.38 -6.44
N PRO A 216 -8.30 -3.08 -5.21
CA PRO A 216 -9.36 -3.85 -4.58
C PRO A 216 -10.71 -3.68 -5.29
N GLU A 217 -10.89 -2.63 -6.11
CA GLU A 217 -12.14 -2.37 -6.83
C GLU A 217 -12.56 -3.54 -7.72
N TYR A 218 -11.58 -4.24 -8.29
CA TYR A 218 -11.86 -5.29 -9.25
C TYR A 218 -12.55 -6.48 -8.58
N ALA A 219 -11.94 -7.05 -7.53
CA ALA A 219 -12.59 -8.12 -6.79
C ALA A 219 -13.82 -7.64 -6.03
N PHE A 220 -13.79 -6.43 -5.47
CA PHE A 220 -14.94 -5.86 -4.77
C PHE A 220 -16.19 -5.85 -5.67
N GLY A 221 -16.10 -5.26 -6.87
CA GLY A 221 -17.24 -5.18 -7.77
C GLY A 221 -17.65 -6.50 -8.39
N MET A 222 -16.69 -7.37 -8.77
CA MET A 222 -17.02 -8.69 -9.33
C MET A 222 -17.71 -9.60 -8.29
N MET A 223 -17.37 -9.47 -7.01
CA MET A 223 -18.04 -10.19 -5.94
C MET A 223 -19.43 -9.63 -5.63
N LEU A 224 -19.61 -8.31 -5.69
CA LEU A 224 -20.94 -7.70 -5.66
C LEU A 224 -21.80 -8.17 -6.83
N GLU A 225 -21.27 -8.19 -8.06
CA GLU A 225 -21.97 -8.71 -9.25
C GLU A 225 -22.50 -10.13 -9.02
N LYS A 226 -21.66 -11.01 -8.46
CA LYS A 226 -22.02 -12.40 -8.21
C LYS A 226 -23.08 -12.56 -7.12
N SER A 227 -23.10 -11.65 -6.15
CA SER A 227 -23.98 -11.71 -4.98
C SER A 227 -25.25 -10.87 -5.12
N LEU A 228 -25.29 -9.96 -6.09
CA LEU A 228 -26.37 -9.01 -6.27
C LEU A 228 -26.98 -9.17 -7.65
N ASP A 229 -28.29 -9.20 -7.64
CA ASP A 229 -29.13 -9.35 -8.81
C ASP A 229 -29.35 -8.00 -9.54
N GLN A 230 -28.92 -6.90 -8.92
CA GLN A 230 -29.06 -5.52 -9.36
C GLN A 230 -27.88 -5.06 -10.24
N PRO A 231 -28.08 -4.09 -11.16
CA PRO A 231 -26.96 -3.41 -11.80
C PRO A 231 -26.13 -2.62 -10.78
N VAL A 232 -24.82 -2.57 -11.00
CA VAL A 232 -23.84 -1.98 -10.08
C VAL A 232 -22.97 -0.95 -10.80
N LEU A 233 -22.76 0.22 -10.18
CA LEU A 233 -21.80 1.21 -10.65
C LEU A 233 -20.82 1.57 -9.53
N ILE A 234 -19.52 1.40 -9.79
CA ILE A 234 -18.46 1.84 -8.89
C ILE A 234 -18.00 3.25 -9.27
N ILE A 235 -17.96 4.16 -8.30
CA ILE A 235 -17.27 5.45 -8.44
C ILE A 235 -15.96 5.34 -7.67
N LYS A 236 -14.83 5.24 -8.36
CA LYS A 236 -13.49 5.14 -7.75
C LYS A 236 -12.78 6.48 -7.81
N THR A 237 -12.28 6.97 -6.66
CA THR A 237 -11.54 8.23 -6.55
C THR A 237 -10.27 8.00 -5.73
N ALA A 238 -9.10 7.97 -6.37
CA ALA A 238 -7.88 7.64 -5.65
C ALA A 238 -6.64 8.30 -6.24
N TRP A 239 -5.75 8.77 -5.35
CA TRP A 239 -4.51 9.45 -5.74
C TRP A 239 -3.34 9.01 -4.87
N GLY A 240 -2.17 8.83 -5.47
CA GLY A 240 -0.96 8.46 -4.73
C GLY A 240 -0.52 9.53 -3.74
N GLY A 241 -0.06 9.09 -2.57
CA GLY A 241 0.59 9.95 -1.59
C GLY A 241 -0.32 10.97 -0.91
N LYS A 242 -1.56 10.60 -0.58
CA LYS A 242 -2.56 11.49 0.03
C LYS A 242 -2.92 11.09 1.45
N SER A 243 -3.05 12.08 2.33
CA SER A 243 -3.46 11.92 3.73
C SER A 243 -4.96 12.17 3.92
N LEU A 244 -5.53 11.58 4.96
CA LEU A 244 -6.87 11.95 5.43
C LEU A 244 -6.83 13.30 6.15
N HIS A 245 -5.74 13.58 6.88
CA HIS A 245 -5.60 14.77 7.70
C HIS A 245 -5.61 16.09 6.89
N TYR A 246 -4.95 16.09 5.73
CA TYR A 246 -4.78 17.28 4.87
C TYR A 246 -5.53 17.16 3.53
N ASP A 247 -5.23 16.15 2.72
CA ASP A 247 -5.68 16.07 1.33
C ASP A 247 -7.18 15.78 1.20
N PHE A 248 -7.63 14.71 1.88
CA PHE A 248 -9.03 14.28 1.94
C PHE A 248 -9.79 14.84 3.13
N ARG A 249 -9.29 15.95 3.71
CA ARG A 249 -9.88 16.56 4.90
C ARG A 249 -11.35 16.93 4.63
N PRO A 250 -12.30 16.33 5.37
CA PRO A 250 -13.72 16.63 5.18
C PRO A 250 -14.07 17.99 5.81
N PRO A 251 -15.08 18.70 5.27
CA PRO A 251 -15.40 20.06 5.70
C PRO A 251 -15.82 20.13 7.18
N SER A 252 -16.53 19.13 7.70
CA SER A 252 -16.94 19.12 9.11
C SER A 252 -15.82 18.85 10.11
N ALA A 253 -14.62 18.45 9.66
CA ALA A 253 -13.44 18.41 10.53
C ALA A 253 -12.91 19.81 10.89
N GLY A 254 -13.46 20.86 10.28
CA GLY A 254 -13.05 22.25 10.50
C GLY A 254 -11.80 22.65 9.71
N PRO A 255 -11.38 23.93 9.80
CA PRO A 255 -10.24 24.44 9.05
C PRO A 255 -8.96 23.67 9.38
N TYR A 256 -8.10 23.51 8.38
CA TYR A 256 -6.79 22.89 8.57
C TYR A 256 -5.91 23.72 9.50
N GLN A 257 -5.19 23.04 10.39
CA GLN A 257 -4.19 23.64 11.27
C GLN A 257 -2.85 22.98 10.97
N PRO A 258 -1.82 23.74 10.54
CA PRO A 258 -0.51 23.18 10.29
C PRO A 258 0.09 22.52 11.54
N THR A 259 0.72 21.36 11.37
CA THR A 259 1.35 20.62 12.46
C THR A 259 2.60 21.33 12.96
N THR A 260 3.05 20.93 14.15
CA THR A 260 4.34 21.34 14.71
C THR A 260 5.46 21.07 13.72
N ASN A 261 5.49 19.86 13.14
CA ASN A 261 6.49 19.46 12.17
C ASN A 261 6.42 20.31 10.88
N GLU A 262 5.22 20.62 10.37
CA GLU A 262 5.07 21.50 9.21
C GLU A 262 5.54 22.93 9.48
N LYS A 263 5.21 23.49 10.65
CA LYS A 263 5.71 24.81 11.08
C LYS A 263 7.24 24.81 11.12
N GLU A 264 7.85 23.77 11.69
CA GLU A 264 9.30 23.64 11.69
C GLU A 264 9.89 23.45 10.28
N GLN A 265 9.22 22.72 9.39
CA GLN A 265 9.65 22.58 8.00
C GLN A 265 9.68 23.92 7.27
N VAL A 266 8.70 24.79 7.53
CA VAL A 266 8.64 26.15 6.99
C VAL A 266 9.81 26.99 7.52
N GLU A 267 10.10 26.95 8.82
CA GLU A 267 11.25 27.66 9.39
C GLU A 267 12.59 27.12 8.84
N ARG A 268 12.74 25.81 8.70
CA ARG A 268 13.91 25.19 8.04
C ARG A 268 14.03 25.60 6.58
N TRP A 269 12.90 25.71 5.87
CA TRP A 269 12.89 26.18 4.49
C TRP A 269 13.32 27.65 4.40
N LYS A 270 12.78 28.54 5.26
CA LYS A 270 13.16 29.96 5.33
C LYS A 270 14.65 30.12 5.58
N ALA A 271 15.21 29.38 6.53
CA ALA A 271 16.65 29.39 6.82
C ALA A 271 17.49 28.95 5.60
N ARG A 272 17.08 27.87 4.92
CA ARG A 272 17.74 27.41 3.69
C ARG A 272 17.61 28.42 2.55
N LYS A 273 16.45 29.06 2.39
CA LYS A 273 16.23 30.09 1.37
C LYS A 273 17.15 31.28 1.59
N ALA A 274 17.30 31.75 2.83
CA ALA A 274 18.23 32.82 3.15
C ALA A 274 19.69 32.45 2.83
N LEU A 275 20.13 31.23 3.19
CA LEU A 275 21.49 30.75 2.85
C LEU A 275 21.70 30.69 1.34
N TRP A 276 20.72 30.17 0.60
CA TRP A 276 20.75 30.07 -0.85
C TRP A 276 20.79 31.45 -1.52
N ASP A 277 19.97 32.39 -1.06
CA ASP A 277 19.94 33.75 -1.60
C ASP A 277 21.27 34.46 -1.39
N ASN A 278 21.88 34.30 -0.21
CA ASN A 278 23.23 34.82 0.06
C ASN A 278 24.28 34.18 -0.86
N TYR A 279 24.20 32.87 -1.10
CA TYR A 279 25.10 32.17 -2.02
C TYR A 279 24.98 32.69 -3.45
N ILE A 280 23.75 32.85 -3.97
CA ILE A 280 23.50 33.40 -5.31
C ILE A 280 23.96 34.86 -5.40
N ALA A 281 23.66 35.68 -4.38
CA ALA A 281 24.10 37.09 -4.32
C ALA A 281 25.63 37.22 -4.31
N GLY A 282 26.34 36.25 -3.73
CA GLY A 282 27.80 36.15 -3.76
C GLY A 282 28.39 35.63 -5.07
N GLY A 283 27.59 35.49 -6.14
CA GLY A 283 28.04 34.99 -7.45
C GLY A 283 28.01 33.46 -7.60
N GLY A 284 27.43 32.75 -6.63
CA GLY A 284 27.19 31.31 -6.71
C GLY A 284 26.19 30.93 -7.81
N THR A 285 26.25 29.68 -8.28
CA THR A 285 25.31 29.17 -9.29
C THR A 285 24.72 27.83 -8.90
N ALA A 286 23.47 27.59 -9.32
CA ALA A 286 22.82 26.30 -9.06
C ALA A 286 23.57 25.13 -9.72
N ALA A 287 24.14 25.35 -10.92
CA ALA A 287 24.93 24.36 -11.62
C ALA A 287 26.15 23.90 -10.81
N ALA A 288 26.83 24.82 -10.12
CA ALA A 288 27.97 24.49 -9.27
C ALA A 288 27.56 23.62 -8.07
N MET A 289 26.42 23.91 -7.44
CA MET A 289 25.90 23.10 -6.32
C MET A 289 25.44 21.71 -6.78
N VAL A 290 24.80 21.61 -7.94
CA VAL A 290 24.44 20.33 -8.56
C VAL A 290 25.68 19.51 -8.89
N GLN A 291 26.72 20.14 -9.43
CA GLN A 291 27.97 19.44 -9.74
C GLN A 291 28.68 18.97 -8.46
N MET A 292 28.72 19.81 -7.43
CA MET A 292 29.30 19.44 -6.13
C MET A 292 28.58 18.26 -5.48
N ASP A 293 27.23 18.22 -5.55
CA ASP A 293 26.45 17.06 -5.08
C ASP A 293 26.76 15.79 -5.89
N LYS A 294 26.94 15.90 -7.22
CA LYS A 294 27.39 14.78 -8.06
C LYS A 294 28.79 14.29 -7.67
N ASP A 295 29.72 15.21 -7.41
CA ASP A 295 31.09 14.87 -7.01
C ASP A 295 31.12 14.17 -5.64
N ILE A 296 30.31 14.65 -4.68
CA ILE A 296 30.13 13.99 -3.38
C ILE A 296 29.59 12.57 -3.57
N LYS A 297 28.55 12.40 -4.39
CA LYS A 297 27.95 11.08 -4.67
C LYS A 297 28.94 10.13 -5.37
N ALA A 298 29.71 10.64 -6.32
CA ALA A 298 30.75 9.86 -6.99
C ALA A 298 31.84 9.41 -6.01
N LEU A 299 32.30 10.30 -5.12
CA LEU A 299 33.26 9.98 -4.07
C LEU A 299 32.73 8.92 -3.10
N GLU A 300 31.48 9.02 -2.66
CA GLU A 300 30.88 8.01 -1.77
C GLU A 300 30.69 6.65 -2.46
N ASN A 301 30.34 6.63 -3.75
CA ASN A 301 30.25 5.40 -4.52
C ASN A 301 31.62 4.74 -4.69
N GLN A 302 32.64 5.51 -5.05
CA GLN A 302 34.03 5.02 -5.13
C GLN A 302 34.50 4.49 -3.79
N LYS A 303 34.22 5.22 -2.71
CA LYS A 303 34.53 4.80 -1.34
C LYS A 303 33.87 3.46 -1.00
N ARG A 304 32.58 3.28 -1.31
CA ARG A 304 31.87 2.02 -1.05
C ARG A 304 32.49 0.85 -1.81
N SER A 305 32.76 1.02 -3.11
CA SER A 305 33.41 -0.03 -3.91
C SER A 305 34.82 -0.37 -3.38
N LEU A 306 35.58 0.64 -2.94
CA LEU A 306 36.89 0.42 -2.35
C LEU A 306 36.80 -0.31 -1.01
N GLN A 307 35.82 0.02 -0.17
CA GLN A 307 35.58 -0.69 1.10
C GLN A 307 35.21 -2.16 0.87
N GLU A 308 34.42 -2.46 -0.15
CA GLU A 308 34.08 -3.84 -0.55
C GLU A 308 35.29 -4.62 -1.08
N SER A 309 36.21 -3.97 -1.80
CA SER A 309 37.44 -4.63 -2.23
C SER A 309 38.42 -4.85 -1.08
N ILE A 310 38.53 -3.89 -0.15
CA ILE A 310 39.37 -4.01 1.06
C ILE A 310 38.96 -5.20 1.91
N ALA A 311 37.66 -5.46 2.05
CA ALA A 311 37.14 -6.59 2.81
C ALA A 311 37.61 -7.97 2.27
N LYS A 312 38.10 -8.02 1.02
CA LYS A 312 38.62 -9.23 0.37
C LYS A 312 40.15 -9.33 0.37
N LEU A 313 40.85 -8.30 0.85
CA LEU A 313 42.31 -8.26 0.88
C LEU A 313 42.88 -8.91 2.16
N PRO A 314 44.08 -9.50 2.10
CA PRO A 314 44.86 -9.87 3.29
C PRO A 314 45.04 -8.67 4.25
N LYS A 315 44.98 -8.90 5.57
CA LYS A 315 44.96 -7.82 6.59
C LYS A 315 46.18 -6.87 6.49
N ASP A 316 47.34 -7.41 6.16
CA ASP A 316 48.60 -6.69 5.95
C ASP A 316 48.55 -5.74 4.73
N GLN A 317 47.64 -5.97 3.79
CA GLN A 317 47.43 -5.15 2.59
C GLN A 317 46.24 -4.18 2.71
N GLN A 318 45.47 -4.23 3.81
CA GLN A 318 44.30 -3.35 3.99
C GLN A 318 44.68 -1.93 4.41
N ALA A 319 45.75 -1.75 5.20
CA ALA A 319 46.08 -0.46 5.79
C ALA A 319 46.30 0.69 4.77
N PRO A 320 47.01 0.50 3.64
CA PRO A 320 47.18 1.55 2.64
C PRO A 320 45.87 1.94 1.95
N GLU A 321 44.99 0.97 1.70
CA GLU A 321 43.71 1.19 1.04
C GLU A 321 42.70 1.86 1.99
N LEU A 322 42.74 1.53 3.28
CA LEU A 322 41.96 2.23 4.32
C LEU A 322 42.35 3.71 4.45
N ALA A 323 43.63 4.06 4.24
CA ALA A 323 44.06 5.45 4.20
C ALA A 323 43.42 6.23 3.03
N LYS A 324 43.23 5.60 1.87
CA LYS A 324 42.51 6.21 0.73
C LYS A 324 41.03 6.43 1.05
N VAL A 325 40.38 5.49 1.72
CA VAL A 325 39.00 5.65 2.22
C VAL A 325 38.89 6.83 3.19
N ALA A 326 39.88 7.01 4.07
CA ALA A 326 39.93 8.15 5.00
C ALA A 326 40.10 9.48 4.24
N ALA A 327 40.98 9.54 3.25
CA ALA A 327 41.17 10.72 2.40
C ALA A 327 39.90 11.09 1.61
N MET A 328 39.24 10.10 1.01
CA MET A 328 37.95 10.30 0.33
C MET A 328 36.88 10.82 1.31
N SER A 329 36.87 10.32 2.55
CA SER A 329 35.94 10.78 3.59
C SER A 329 36.22 12.22 4.00
N ALA A 330 37.49 12.61 4.15
CA ALA A 330 37.88 13.98 4.44
C ALA A 330 37.45 14.95 3.31
N LYS A 331 37.71 14.58 2.06
CA LYS A 331 37.30 15.36 0.88
C LYS A 331 35.78 15.50 0.78
N SER A 332 35.05 14.40 0.99
CA SER A 332 33.58 14.41 1.01
C SER A 332 33.04 15.33 2.12
N LYS A 333 33.66 15.31 3.31
CA LYS A 333 33.30 16.21 4.43
C LYS A 333 33.55 17.68 4.09
N GLU A 334 34.68 17.99 3.45
CA GLU A 334 35.00 19.34 3.00
C GLU A 334 33.97 19.87 1.98
N LEU A 335 33.65 19.07 0.96
CA LEU A 335 32.67 19.43 -0.06
C LEU A 335 31.27 19.61 0.56
N ARG A 336 30.86 18.72 1.47
CA ARG A 336 29.59 18.88 2.21
C ARG A 336 29.53 20.17 3.03
N GLY A 337 30.67 20.60 3.60
CA GLY A 337 30.75 21.88 4.33
C GLY A 337 30.57 23.11 3.44
N LYS A 338 30.83 22.99 2.14
CA LYS A 338 30.67 24.05 1.14
C LYS A 338 29.35 23.98 0.37
N LEU A 339 28.61 22.88 0.51
CA LEU A 339 27.37 22.65 -0.22
C LEU A 339 26.25 23.51 0.38
N VAL A 340 25.73 24.44 -0.41
CA VAL A 340 24.52 25.20 -0.11
C VAL A 340 23.42 24.69 -1.05
N PRO A 341 22.62 23.69 -0.64
CA PRO A 341 21.58 23.15 -1.51
C PRO A 341 20.48 24.20 -1.76
N PRO A 342 19.84 24.18 -2.94
CA PRO A 342 18.65 25.00 -3.16
C PRO A 342 17.58 24.63 -2.12
N PRO A 343 16.77 25.61 -1.68
CA PRO A 343 15.81 25.40 -0.60
C PRO A 343 14.68 24.43 -0.99
N GLY A 344 14.51 24.17 -2.29
CA GLY A 344 13.40 23.40 -2.86
C GLY A 344 12.09 24.19 -2.81
N ASP A 345 10.99 23.51 -3.10
CA ASP A 345 9.66 24.10 -3.00
C ASP A 345 9.30 24.41 -1.54
N MET A 346 8.61 25.52 -1.32
CA MET A 346 8.03 25.83 -0.02
C MET A 346 7.01 24.73 0.34
N PRO A 347 6.97 24.25 1.59
CA PRO A 347 5.89 23.37 2.03
C PRO A 347 4.53 24.01 1.72
N LYS A 348 3.66 23.29 1.00
CA LYS A 348 2.34 23.80 0.61
C LYS A 348 1.53 24.13 1.87
N GLN A 349 0.94 25.32 1.92
CA GLN A 349 0.15 25.77 3.09
C GLN A 349 -1.33 25.93 2.77
N ASP A 350 -1.73 25.73 1.51
CA ASP A 350 -3.04 26.04 0.98
C ASP A 350 -3.66 24.88 0.17
N ALA A 351 -5.01 24.85 0.22
CA ALA A 351 -5.96 23.87 -0.31
C ALA A 351 -6.09 22.53 0.45
N ALA A 352 -6.06 22.53 1.79
CA ALA A 352 -6.55 21.39 2.55
C ALA A 352 -7.98 21.01 2.13
N GLY A 353 -8.26 19.71 1.99
CA GLY A 353 -9.52 19.21 1.46
C GLY A 353 -9.65 19.31 -0.07
N PHE A 354 -8.59 19.66 -0.81
CA PHE A 354 -8.63 19.67 -2.28
C PHE A 354 -9.11 18.33 -2.84
N TYR A 355 -8.55 17.20 -2.38
CA TYR A 355 -8.90 15.88 -2.90
C TYR A 355 -10.27 15.40 -2.41
N TRP A 356 -10.74 15.92 -1.27
CA TRP A 356 -12.15 15.79 -0.89
C TRP A 356 -13.06 16.47 -1.92
N ASN A 357 -12.77 17.70 -2.31
CA ASN A 357 -13.56 18.44 -3.30
C ASN A 357 -13.52 17.79 -4.68
N GLU A 358 -12.36 17.30 -5.12
CA GLU A 358 -12.20 16.54 -6.36
C GLU A 358 -13.03 15.25 -6.35
N MET A 359 -12.97 14.49 -5.24
CA MET A 359 -13.79 13.29 -5.05
C MET A 359 -15.28 13.62 -5.13
N ILE A 360 -15.77 14.58 -4.34
CA ILE A 360 -17.19 14.93 -4.29
C ILE A 360 -17.66 15.55 -5.61
N GLY A 361 -16.83 16.34 -6.28
CA GLY A 361 -17.11 16.87 -7.61
C GLY A 361 -17.33 15.76 -8.63
N PHE A 362 -16.48 14.74 -8.64
CA PHE A 362 -16.64 13.59 -9.52
C PHE A 362 -17.84 12.72 -9.13
N VAL A 363 -18.09 12.49 -7.84
CA VAL A 363 -19.30 11.81 -7.36
C VAL A 363 -20.55 12.55 -7.86
N ARG A 364 -20.64 13.87 -7.68
CA ARG A 364 -21.77 14.68 -8.17
C ARG A 364 -21.93 14.59 -9.68
N LYS A 365 -20.82 14.61 -10.44
CA LYS A 365 -20.82 14.44 -11.90
C LYS A 365 -21.45 13.10 -12.31
N VAL A 366 -21.04 12.00 -11.67
CA VAL A 366 -21.58 10.67 -11.98
C VAL A 366 -23.04 10.53 -11.55
N LEU A 367 -23.42 11.04 -10.38
CA LEU A 367 -24.79 10.98 -9.87
C LEU A 367 -25.77 11.86 -10.67
N ALA A 368 -25.29 12.91 -11.34
CA ALA A 368 -26.11 13.75 -12.20
C ALA A 368 -26.55 13.04 -13.49
N ASP A 369 -25.73 12.12 -14.01
CA ASP A 369 -26.07 11.29 -15.17
C ASP A 369 -25.45 9.88 -15.06
N PRO A 370 -26.00 8.98 -14.23
CA PRO A 370 -25.45 7.64 -14.07
C PRO A 370 -25.52 6.81 -15.36
N LYS A 371 -26.44 7.13 -16.28
CA LYS A 371 -26.63 6.42 -17.55
C LYS A 371 -25.42 6.59 -18.47
N ALA A 372 -24.73 7.74 -18.43
CA ALA A 372 -23.48 7.95 -19.15
C ALA A 372 -22.34 7.02 -18.68
N PHE A 373 -22.41 6.51 -17.44
CA PHE A 373 -21.38 5.66 -16.84
C PHE A 373 -21.80 4.18 -16.73
N HIS A 374 -23.10 3.92 -16.77
CA HIS A 374 -23.68 2.57 -16.85
C HIS A 374 -24.75 2.53 -17.95
N PRO A 375 -24.36 2.38 -19.23
CA PRO A 375 -25.26 2.49 -20.37
C PRO A 375 -26.40 1.47 -20.38
N GLU A 376 -26.28 0.36 -19.66
CA GLU A 376 -27.31 -0.69 -19.60
C GLU A 376 -28.37 -0.48 -18.50
N TYR A 377 -28.15 0.46 -17.58
CA TYR A 377 -29.08 0.70 -16.48
C TYR A 377 -30.36 1.41 -16.96
N ASP A 378 -31.53 1.08 -16.43
CA ASP A 378 -32.80 1.74 -16.73
C ASP A 378 -33.02 2.99 -15.85
N PRO A 379 -32.94 4.23 -16.39
CA PRO A 379 -33.14 5.45 -15.60
C PRO A 379 -34.49 5.51 -14.89
N LYS A 380 -35.52 4.81 -15.39
CA LYS A 380 -36.85 4.77 -14.74
C LYS A 380 -36.83 3.98 -13.43
N ALA A 381 -35.90 3.04 -13.26
CA ALA A 381 -35.74 2.26 -12.04
C ALA A 381 -35.10 3.05 -10.88
N GLY A 382 -34.52 4.22 -11.16
CA GLY A 382 -33.80 5.02 -10.16
C GLY A 382 -32.48 4.39 -9.70
N PHE A 383 -31.72 5.12 -8.88
CA PHE A 383 -30.45 4.66 -8.34
C PHE A 383 -30.36 4.96 -6.84
N GLU A 384 -29.43 4.31 -6.16
CA GLU A 384 -29.00 4.67 -4.82
C GLU A 384 -27.50 4.53 -4.66
N VAL A 385 -26.90 5.39 -3.83
CA VAL A 385 -25.55 5.15 -3.33
C VAL A 385 -25.65 4.14 -2.18
N ALA A 386 -25.34 2.88 -2.50
CA ALA A 386 -25.56 1.72 -1.65
C ALA A 386 -24.43 1.46 -0.64
N GLY A 387 -23.24 2.01 -0.87
CA GLY A 387 -22.12 1.81 0.03
C GLY A 387 -20.88 2.65 -0.28
N GLY A 388 -19.98 2.75 0.69
CA GLY A 388 -18.66 3.34 0.50
C GLY A 388 -17.52 2.42 0.96
N LEU A 389 -16.36 2.51 0.33
CA LEU A 389 -15.15 1.81 0.74
C LEU A 389 -13.97 2.77 0.76
N TRP A 390 -13.28 2.83 1.89
CA TRP A 390 -12.06 3.61 2.09
C TRP A 390 -10.84 2.71 2.20
N PHE A 391 -9.79 2.97 1.41
CA PHE A 391 -8.50 2.33 1.63
C PHE A 391 -7.31 3.28 1.48
N GLN A 392 -6.87 3.78 2.64
CA GLN A 392 -5.81 4.76 2.80
C GLN A 392 -5.18 4.56 4.20
N GLY A 393 -4.10 5.27 4.52
CA GLY A 393 -3.64 5.42 5.91
C GLY A 393 -2.13 5.58 6.02
N PHE A 394 -1.38 5.11 5.02
CA PHE A 394 0.08 5.07 5.07
C PHE A 394 0.71 6.46 5.28
N ASN A 395 0.16 7.50 4.65
CA ASN A 395 0.73 8.84 4.76
C ASN A 395 0.44 9.55 6.09
N ASP A 396 -0.62 9.15 6.79
CA ASP A 396 -0.97 9.73 8.09
C ASP A 396 -0.14 9.11 9.24
N GLN A 397 0.61 8.03 9.00
CA GLN A 397 1.32 7.32 10.07
C GLN A 397 2.63 7.98 10.52
N PHE A 398 3.13 8.96 9.76
CA PHE A 398 4.47 9.53 9.96
C PHE A 398 4.48 10.80 10.80
N ASP A 399 3.31 11.43 11.01
CA ASP A 399 3.17 12.63 11.82
C ASP A 399 2.18 12.38 12.98
N PRO A 400 2.58 12.61 14.24
CA PRO A 400 1.71 12.43 15.40
C PRO A 400 0.38 13.15 15.35
N GLU A 401 0.33 14.34 14.78
CA GLU A 401 -0.91 15.10 14.67
C GLU A 401 -1.81 14.55 13.55
N PHE A 402 -1.24 13.85 12.56
CA PHE A 402 -2.01 13.18 11.52
C PHE A 402 -2.67 11.91 12.07
N TYR A 403 -1.89 10.96 12.62
CA TYR A 403 -2.46 9.73 13.16
C TYR A 403 -3.30 9.97 14.42
N GLY A 404 -2.97 10.99 15.22
CA GLY A 404 -3.73 11.35 16.43
C GLY A 404 -5.15 11.85 16.13
N ASN A 405 -5.35 12.53 14.99
CA ASN A 405 -6.66 13.04 14.57
C ASN A 405 -7.38 12.13 13.55
N TYR A 406 -6.75 11.04 13.13
CA TYR A 406 -7.25 10.18 12.05
C TYR A 406 -8.65 9.64 12.34
N SER A 407 -8.90 9.15 13.56
CA SER A 407 -10.19 8.56 13.93
C SER A 407 -11.33 9.57 13.80
N SER A 408 -11.16 10.78 14.34
CA SER A 408 -12.17 11.85 14.25
C SER A 408 -12.36 12.30 12.81
N ASN A 409 -11.28 12.54 12.06
CA ASN A 409 -11.38 12.91 10.65
C ASN A 409 -12.10 11.83 9.82
N MET A 410 -11.91 10.55 10.12
CA MET A 410 -12.59 9.45 9.42
C MET A 410 -14.09 9.43 9.72
N VAL A 411 -14.50 9.74 10.96
CA VAL A 411 -15.91 9.89 11.33
C VAL A 411 -16.55 11.05 10.55
N HIS A 412 -15.88 12.21 10.53
CA HIS A 412 -16.32 13.37 9.73
C HIS A 412 -16.41 13.04 8.25
N PHE A 413 -15.43 12.33 7.69
CA PHE A 413 -15.40 11.93 6.29
C PHE A 413 -16.63 11.09 5.92
N ILE A 414 -16.93 10.07 6.73
CA ILE A 414 -18.08 9.18 6.48
C ILE A 414 -19.39 9.96 6.61
N GLN A 415 -19.54 10.78 7.64
CA GLN A 415 -20.75 11.57 7.86
C GLN A 415 -20.99 12.60 6.76
N ASP A 416 -19.95 13.30 6.31
CA ASP A 416 -20.08 14.28 5.24
C ASP A 416 -20.34 13.61 3.91
N LEU A 417 -19.73 12.46 3.62
CA LEU A 417 -20.02 11.72 2.39
C LEU A 417 -21.49 11.27 2.38
N ARG A 418 -21.98 10.76 3.51
CA ARG A 418 -23.40 10.39 3.68
C ARG A 418 -24.34 11.57 3.48
N LYS A 419 -23.98 12.77 3.93
CA LYS A 419 -24.76 14.00 3.68
C LYS A 419 -24.75 14.35 2.19
N GLU A 420 -23.57 14.32 1.56
CA GLU A 420 -23.40 14.62 0.13
C GLU A 420 -24.25 13.71 -0.76
N VAL A 421 -24.23 12.40 -0.48
CA VAL A 421 -25.02 11.41 -1.24
C VAL A 421 -26.44 11.23 -0.71
N LYS A 422 -26.84 11.99 0.32
CA LYS A 422 -28.16 11.94 0.98
C LYS A 422 -28.56 10.55 1.50
N GLN A 423 -27.59 9.81 2.04
CA GLN A 423 -27.77 8.45 2.57
C GLN A 423 -27.22 8.34 4.00
N PRO A 424 -27.97 8.75 5.04
CA PRO A 424 -27.46 8.90 6.42
C PRO A 424 -27.01 7.60 7.10
N LYS A 425 -27.47 6.44 6.60
CA LYS A 425 -27.10 5.11 7.10
C LYS A 425 -26.33 4.27 6.07
N MET A 426 -25.80 4.90 5.01
CA MET A 426 -25.07 4.21 3.95
C MET A 426 -23.97 3.32 4.55
N PRO A 427 -24.00 1.99 4.29
CA PRO A 427 -22.93 1.07 4.65
C PRO A 427 -21.55 1.61 4.25
N PHE A 428 -20.56 1.46 5.12
CA PHE A 428 -19.20 1.91 4.84
C PHE A 428 -18.16 0.90 5.31
N VAL A 429 -17.18 0.60 4.46
CA VAL A 429 -16.07 -0.30 4.79
C VAL A 429 -14.79 0.50 4.88
N ILE A 430 -14.02 0.27 5.94
CA ILE A 430 -12.66 0.81 6.12
C ILE A 430 -11.69 -0.35 5.96
N GLY A 431 -10.86 -0.31 4.91
CA GLY A 431 -9.70 -1.18 4.79
C GLY A 431 -8.63 -0.74 5.78
N VAL A 432 -8.39 -1.55 6.81
CA VAL A 432 -7.42 -1.27 7.87
C VAL A 432 -6.00 -1.47 7.33
N LEU A 433 -5.13 -0.48 7.56
CA LEU A 433 -3.74 -0.51 7.14
C LEU A 433 -3.02 -1.71 7.80
N GLY A 434 -2.37 -2.51 6.97
CA GLY A 434 -1.73 -3.76 7.37
C GLY A 434 -0.40 -4.00 6.69
N THR A 435 0.24 -2.93 6.18
CA THR A 435 1.53 -2.97 5.48
C THR A 435 2.66 -3.67 6.25
N PRO A 436 2.68 -3.70 7.59
CA PRO A 436 3.68 -4.50 8.30
C PRO A 436 3.57 -6.02 8.11
N ALA A 437 2.47 -6.53 7.53
CA ALA A 437 2.19 -7.94 7.22
C ALA A 437 2.13 -8.93 8.41
N PHE A 438 2.65 -8.51 9.57
CA PHE A 438 2.68 -9.24 10.83
C PHE A 438 1.71 -8.64 11.85
N PRO A 439 1.03 -9.48 12.66
CA PRO A 439 -0.01 -9.02 13.56
C PRO A 439 0.52 -8.04 14.61
N GLU A 440 1.68 -8.29 15.22
CA GLU A 440 2.26 -7.42 16.25
C GLU A 440 2.42 -5.97 15.78
N GLU A 441 2.90 -5.79 14.56
CA GLU A 441 3.13 -4.47 13.97
C GLU A 441 1.84 -3.86 13.40
N ALA A 442 1.01 -4.67 12.73
CA ALA A 442 -0.25 -4.20 12.14
C ALA A 442 -1.31 -3.83 13.21
N LEU A 443 -1.30 -4.50 14.36
CA LEU A 443 -2.23 -4.22 15.47
C LEU A 443 -1.79 -3.01 16.30
N THR A 444 -0.48 -2.71 16.34
CA THR A 444 0.09 -1.58 17.09
C THR A 444 0.29 -0.32 16.24
N ASN A 445 0.11 -0.40 14.92
CA ASN A 445 0.15 0.77 14.05
C ASN A 445 -0.94 1.80 14.45
N ASN A 446 -0.52 3.04 14.74
CA ASN A 446 -1.41 4.10 15.24
C ASN A 446 -2.58 4.39 14.30
N VAL A 447 -2.36 4.42 12.98
CA VAL A 447 -3.43 4.65 12.00
C VAL A 447 -4.37 3.45 11.93
N ALA A 448 -3.85 2.23 11.96
CA ALA A 448 -4.69 1.02 12.00
C ALA A 448 -5.58 0.98 13.26
N GLN A 449 -5.05 1.40 14.42
CA GLN A 449 -5.84 1.56 15.64
C GLN A 449 -6.92 2.64 15.48
N ALA A 450 -6.58 3.80 14.91
CA ALA A 450 -7.52 4.88 14.66
C ALA A 450 -8.63 4.48 13.66
N GLN A 451 -8.31 3.69 12.63
CA GLN A 451 -9.29 3.15 11.68
C GLN A 451 -10.30 2.23 12.35
N ARG A 452 -9.83 1.33 13.22
CA ARG A 452 -10.70 0.47 14.03
C ARG A 452 -11.53 1.27 15.02
N ALA A 453 -10.97 2.32 15.62
CA ALA A 453 -11.67 3.21 16.53
C ALA A 453 -12.79 3.98 15.79
N ALA A 454 -12.52 4.52 14.62
CA ALA A 454 -13.51 5.19 13.78
C ALA A 454 -14.67 4.25 13.42
N ALA A 455 -14.39 3.01 13.00
CA ALA A 455 -15.43 2.02 12.70
C ALA A 455 -16.34 1.69 13.90
N ARG A 456 -15.84 1.87 15.14
CA ARG A 456 -16.58 1.65 16.39
C ARG A 456 -17.16 2.93 16.99
N ALA A 457 -17.05 4.08 16.32
CA ALA A 457 -17.59 5.33 16.81
C ALA A 457 -19.13 5.20 17.02
N PRO A 458 -19.70 5.72 18.11
CA PRO A 458 -21.13 5.57 18.42
C PRO A 458 -22.05 5.96 17.26
N GLU A 459 -21.71 7.05 16.55
CA GLU A 459 -22.46 7.61 15.42
C GLU A 459 -22.43 6.71 14.16
N LEU A 460 -21.53 5.73 14.12
CA LEU A 460 -21.29 4.84 12.99
C LEU A 460 -21.69 3.38 13.26
N THR A 461 -22.05 3.08 14.51
CA THR A 461 -22.39 1.73 14.97
C THR A 461 -23.42 1.04 14.06
N GLY A 462 -23.12 -0.20 13.66
CA GLY A 462 -24.00 -1.03 12.83
C GLY A 462 -24.06 -0.64 11.35
N THR A 463 -23.35 0.41 10.93
CA THR A 463 -23.32 0.88 9.53
C THR A 463 -21.92 0.94 8.96
N VAL A 464 -20.89 0.69 9.76
CA VAL A 464 -19.48 0.72 9.35
C VAL A 464 -18.76 -0.54 9.81
N ALA A 465 -17.90 -1.08 8.94
CA ALA A 465 -17.06 -2.23 9.23
C ALA A 465 -15.58 -1.92 8.95
N ALA A 466 -14.70 -2.48 9.76
CA ALA A 466 -13.25 -2.46 9.55
C ALA A 466 -12.80 -3.83 9.01
N VAL A 467 -12.09 -3.84 7.88
CA VAL A 467 -11.56 -5.05 7.24
C VAL A 467 -10.04 -5.06 7.38
N GLU A 468 -9.52 -6.10 8.02
CA GLU A 468 -8.08 -6.26 8.26
C GLU A 468 -7.35 -6.64 6.97
N SER A 469 -6.39 -5.81 6.53
CA SER A 469 -5.56 -6.15 5.36
C SER A 469 -4.34 -7.01 5.72
N TRP A 470 -3.82 -6.93 6.95
CA TRP A 470 -2.60 -7.65 7.36
C TRP A 470 -2.69 -9.19 7.20
N PRO A 471 -3.83 -9.87 7.46
CA PRO A 471 -3.94 -11.31 7.27
C PRO A 471 -3.83 -11.69 5.79
N LEU A 472 -4.24 -10.79 4.90
CA LEU A 472 -4.34 -11.03 3.45
C LEU A 472 -2.99 -10.87 2.74
N THR A 473 -2.02 -10.26 3.42
CA THR A 473 -0.68 -9.99 2.90
C THR A 473 0.04 -11.25 2.46
N THR A 474 0.92 -11.05 1.47
CA THR A 474 1.76 -12.07 0.85
C THR A 474 3.24 -11.65 0.96
N PRO A 475 3.80 -11.50 2.18
CA PRO A 475 5.18 -11.05 2.36
C PRO A 475 6.20 -11.96 1.66
N GLU A 476 5.85 -13.23 1.41
CA GLU A 476 6.64 -14.16 0.60
C GLU A 476 6.90 -13.69 -0.83
N VAL A 477 6.08 -12.79 -1.38
CA VAL A 477 6.27 -12.20 -2.71
C VAL A 477 7.61 -11.48 -2.82
N ALA A 478 8.08 -10.85 -1.74
CA ALA A 478 9.36 -10.16 -1.70
C ALA A 478 10.56 -11.09 -1.93
N ILE A 479 10.45 -12.40 -1.71
CA ILE A 479 11.53 -13.37 -1.98
C ILE A 479 11.87 -13.39 -3.47
N TRP A 480 10.87 -13.32 -4.33
CA TRP A 480 11.09 -13.34 -5.78
C TRP A 480 11.84 -12.09 -6.25
N ARG A 481 11.55 -10.93 -5.64
CA ARG A 481 12.35 -9.71 -5.84
C ARG A 481 13.78 -9.92 -5.38
N MET A 482 13.98 -10.44 -4.16
CA MET A 482 15.32 -10.64 -3.59
C MET A 482 16.16 -11.63 -4.41
N LYS A 483 15.56 -12.71 -4.90
CA LYS A 483 16.21 -13.67 -5.81
C LYS A 483 16.63 -12.99 -7.11
N LYS A 484 15.76 -12.17 -7.70
CA LYS A 484 16.10 -11.39 -8.89
C LYS A 484 17.26 -10.42 -8.63
N ASP A 485 17.19 -9.65 -7.55
CA ASP A 485 18.19 -8.64 -7.23
C ASP A 485 19.55 -9.28 -6.92
N ALA A 486 19.57 -10.47 -6.31
CA ALA A 486 20.81 -11.21 -6.02
C ALA A 486 21.60 -11.64 -7.26
N LEU A 487 20.93 -11.76 -8.42
CA LEU A 487 21.51 -12.14 -9.72
C LEU A 487 22.09 -10.95 -10.48
N GLN A 488 21.75 -9.71 -10.11
CA GLN A 488 22.24 -8.51 -10.79
C GLN A 488 23.78 -8.47 -10.80
N GLY A 489 24.36 -8.34 -12.00
CA GLY A 489 25.82 -8.32 -12.20
C GLY A 489 26.52 -9.67 -12.03
N LYS A 490 25.79 -10.78 -11.86
CA LYS A 490 26.35 -12.14 -11.68
C LYS A 490 25.83 -13.16 -12.69
N ALA A 491 24.61 -12.97 -13.18
CA ALA A 491 23.93 -13.91 -14.07
C ALA A 491 23.96 -13.46 -15.53
N ASP A 492 23.75 -14.41 -16.44
CA ASP A 492 23.56 -14.10 -17.86
C ASP A 492 22.18 -13.46 -18.13
N ALA A 493 21.99 -12.94 -19.34
CA ALA A 493 20.75 -12.26 -19.72
C ALA A 493 19.52 -13.19 -19.64
N ALA A 494 19.66 -14.48 -19.95
CA ALA A 494 18.54 -15.41 -19.96
C ALA A 494 18.09 -15.76 -18.53
N GLU A 495 19.03 -15.88 -17.59
CA GLU A 495 18.73 -16.11 -16.19
C GLU A 495 18.11 -14.87 -15.53
N LEU A 496 18.61 -13.66 -15.83
CA LEU A 496 18.02 -12.41 -15.39
C LEU A 496 16.58 -12.24 -15.90
N ASP A 497 16.35 -12.54 -17.19
CA ASP A 497 15.02 -12.51 -17.79
C ASP A 497 14.07 -13.48 -17.08
N ARG A 498 14.51 -14.72 -16.80
CA ARG A 498 13.71 -15.70 -16.05
C ARG A 498 13.36 -15.21 -14.64
N ALA A 499 14.32 -14.61 -13.94
CA ALA A 499 14.10 -14.10 -12.58
C ALA A 499 13.18 -12.87 -12.56
N ASP A 500 13.28 -11.98 -13.55
CA ASP A 500 12.35 -10.86 -13.71
C ASP A 500 10.93 -11.32 -14.03
N LEU A 501 10.78 -12.31 -14.90
CA LEU A 501 9.48 -12.93 -15.17
C LEU A 501 8.87 -13.56 -13.91
N GLN A 502 9.67 -14.28 -13.12
CA GLN A 502 9.21 -14.80 -11.83
C GLN A 502 8.74 -13.68 -10.89
N TRP A 503 9.52 -12.61 -10.74
CA TRP A 503 9.09 -11.45 -9.95
C TRP A 503 7.77 -10.88 -10.45
N ARG A 504 7.64 -10.62 -11.75
CA ARG A 504 6.43 -10.03 -12.37
C ARG A 504 5.17 -10.88 -12.27
N MET A 505 5.32 -12.20 -12.10
CA MET A 505 4.20 -13.12 -11.84
C MET A 505 3.73 -13.11 -10.38
N HIS A 506 4.51 -12.54 -9.46
CA HIS A 506 4.20 -12.52 -8.02
C HIS A 506 3.93 -11.12 -7.48
N GLY A 507 4.71 -10.13 -7.94
CA GLY A 507 4.64 -8.74 -7.52
C GLY A 507 4.98 -7.78 -8.65
N SER A 508 4.68 -6.51 -8.42
CA SER A 508 4.81 -5.45 -9.43
C SER A 508 5.14 -4.07 -8.87
N ASN A 509 5.29 -3.96 -7.55
CA ASN A 509 5.61 -2.70 -6.89
C ASN A 509 6.56 -2.94 -5.71
N GLN A 510 7.86 -2.96 -6.00
CA GLN A 510 8.91 -3.46 -5.10
C GLN A 510 8.87 -2.80 -3.70
N GLY A 511 8.34 -3.51 -2.70
CA GLY A 511 8.30 -3.07 -1.30
C GLY A 511 7.23 -2.01 -0.98
N TYR A 512 6.40 -1.63 -1.95
CA TYR A 512 5.32 -0.66 -1.77
C TYR A 512 3.98 -1.28 -2.17
N HIS A 513 2.88 -0.75 -1.63
CA HIS A 513 1.52 -1.14 -2.03
C HIS A 513 1.30 -2.66 -2.01
N TYR A 514 1.75 -3.32 -0.93
CA TYR A 514 1.65 -4.77 -0.75
C TYR A 514 2.33 -5.56 -1.88
N ASP A 515 3.54 -5.11 -2.24
CA ASP A 515 4.36 -5.58 -3.35
C ASP A 515 3.67 -5.52 -4.73
N GLY A 516 2.52 -4.86 -4.85
CA GLY A 516 1.66 -4.94 -6.03
C GLY A 516 1.20 -6.38 -6.28
N SER A 517 0.94 -7.17 -5.22
CA SER A 517 0.51 -8.56 -5.34
C SER A 517 -0.97 -8.66 -5.71
N GLY A 518 -1.28 -9.20 -6.88
CA GLY A 518 -2.64 -9.46 -7.33
C GLY A 518 -3.43 -10.33 -6.36
N ARG A 519 -2.81 -11.37 -5.80
CA ARG A 519 -3.42 -12.21 -4.75
C ARG A 519 -3.91 -11.40 -3.54
N PHE A 520 -3.13 -10.44 -3.06
CA PHE A 520 -3.51 -9.58 -1.94
C PHE A 520 -4.72 -8.71 -2.31
N PHE A 521 -4.69 -8.05 -3.46
CA PHE A 521 -5.77 -7.14 -3.87
C PHE A 521 -7.08 -7.86 -4.17
N ILE A 522 -7.02 -9.07 -4.74
CA ILE A 522 -8.21 -9.91 -4.94
C ILE A 522 -8.82 -10.30 -3.59
N ARG A 523 -8.02 -10.79 -2.64
CA ARG A 523 -8.50 -11.13 -1.29
C ARG A 523 -9.07 -9.92 -0.57
N LEU A 524 -8.41 -8.76 -0.67
CA LEU A 524 -8.89 -7.55 -0.01
C LEU A 524 -10.23 -7.08 -0.58
N GLY A 525 -10.37 -7.07 -1.91
CA GLY A 525 -11.64 -6.72 -2.55
C GLY A 525 -12.76 -7.68 -2.17
N ASP A 526 -12.46 -8.99 -2.10
CA ASP A 526 -13.40 -10.02 -1.64
C ASP A 526 -13.88 -9.79 -0.19
N GLU A 527 -12.95 -9.62 0.75
CA GLU A 527 -13.26 -9.36 2.17
C GLU A 527 -14.04 -8.04 2.35
N CYS A 528 -13.69 -7.00 1.57
CA CYS A 528 -14.43 -5.74 1.57
C CYS A 528 -15.85 -5.91 1.02
N SER A 529 -16.04 -6.71 -0.02
CA SER A 529 -17.35 -7.02 -0.58
C SER A 529 -18.19 -7.81 0.41
N ALA A 530 -17.63 -8.84 1.04
CA ALA A 530 -18.31 -9.63 2.06
C ALA A 530 -18.74 -8.76 3.27
N ALA A 531 -17.86 -7.87 3.74
CA ALA A 531 -18.19 -6.92 4.80
C ALA A 531 -19.30 -5.94 4.39
N MET A 532 -19.26 -5.45 3.15
CA MET A 532 -20.29 -4.57 2.58
C MET A 532 -21.66 -5.26 2.52
N LEU A 533 -21.72 -6.47 1.95
CA LEU A 533 -22.94 -7.27 1.85
C LEU A 533 -23.54 -7.56 3.24
N LYS A 534 -22.68 -7.88 4.22
CA LYS A 534 -23.10 -8.09 5.61
C LYS A 534 -23.73 -6.83 6.23
N LEU A 535 -23.14 -5.65 6.02
CA LEU A 535 -23.71 -4.38 6.48
C LEU A 535 -25.06 -4.07 5.80
N MET A 536 -25.24 -4.52 4.56
CA MET A 536 -26.51 -4.43 3.83
C MET A 536 -27.54 -5.49 4.27
N GLY A 537 -27.22 -6.35 5.23
CA GLY A 537 -28.10 -7.44 5.68
C GLY A 537 -28.23 -8.58 4.68
N ARG A 538 -27.32 -8.70 3.71
CA ARG A 538 -27.28 -9.74 2.69
C ARG A 538 -26.27 -10.83 3.09
N LYS A 539 -26.59 -12.09 2.79
CA LYS A 539 -25.75 -13.26 3.09
C LYS A 539 -24.95 -13.68 1.88
#